data_AF-A0AAU3-F1
#
_entry.id   AF-A0AAU3-F1
#
_cell.length_a   1.000
_cell.length_b   1.000
_cell.length_c   1.000
_cell.angle_alpha   90.00
_cell.angle_beta   90.00
_cell.angle_gamma   90.00
#
_symmetry.space_group_name_H-M   'P 1'
#
loop_
_entity.id
_entity.type
_entity.pdbx_description
1 polymer ?
#
loop_
_entity_poly.entity_id
_entity_poly.type
_entity_poly.pdbx_seq_one_letter_code
_entity_poly.pdbx_strand_id
1 'polypeptide(L)' 'TARQRWTPTPVQLQILERIFDQGNGTPSKQKIKEITSELSQHGQISETNVYNWFQNRRARSKRKQ' A
#
# COMPACT_ATOMS: atom_id res chain seq x y z
N THR A 1 7.08 17.21 -15.59
CA THR A 1 7.84 16.06 -15.08
C THR A 1 6.92 14.85 -15.04
N ALA A 2 7.15 13.85 -15.91
CA ALA A 2 6.32 12.66 -15.94
C ALA A 2 6.56 11.87 -14.65
N ARG A 3 5.62 11.93 -13.70
CA ARG A 3 5.67 11.11 -12.49
C ARG A 3 5.49 9.66 -12.94
N GLN A 4 6.57 8.87 -12.93
CA GLN A 4 6.49 7.45 -13.22
C GLN A 4 5.42 6.84 -12.32
N ARG A 5 4.40 6.23 -12.93
CA ARG A 5 3.37 5.49 -12.21
C ARG A 5 4.02 4.23 -11.67
N TRP A 6 4.05 4.13 -10.35
CA TRP A 6 4.39 2.88 -9.71
C TRP A 6 3.37 1.80 -10.10
N THR A 7 3.89 0.70 -10.63
CA THR A 7 3.11 -0.49 -10.94
C THR A 7 3.50 -1.55 -9.92
N PRO A 8 2.64 -1.87 -8.94
CA PRO A 8 2.96 -2.88 -7.94
C PRO A 8 3.11 -4.25 -8.57
N THR A 9 4.05 -5.05 -8.05
CA THR A 9 4.13 -6.47 -8.43
C THR A 9 2.98 -7.27 -7.80
N PRO A 10 2.61 -8.43 -8.35
CA PRO A 10 1.56 -9.28 -7.77
C PRO A 10 1.84 -9.65 -6.30
N VAL A 11 3.10 -9.91 -5.96
CA VAL A 11 3.55 -10.21 -4.59
C VAL A 11 3.34 -9.00 -3.68
N GLN A 12 3.69 -7.79 -4.14
CA GLN A 12 3.48 -6.57 -3.37
C GLN A 12 1.98 -6.33 -3.10
N LEU A 13 1.12 -6.60 -4.08
CA LEU A 13 -0.33 -6.49 -3.90
C LEU A 13 -0.86 -7.48 -2.86
N GLN A 14 -0.45 -8.75 -2.92
CA GLN A 14 -0.89 -9.77 -1.97
C GLN A 14 -0.52 -9.41 -0.52
N ILE A 15 0.69 -8.90 -0.29
CA ILE A 15 1.13 -8.46 1.03
C ILE A 15 0.30 -7.26 1.49
N LEU A 16 0.09 -6.24 0.63
CA LEU A 16 -0.73 -5.07 0.94
C LEU A 16 -2.18 -5.44 1.30
N GLU A 17 -2.78 -6.37 0.56
CA GLU A 17 -4.13 -6.89 0.83
C GLU A 17 -4.19 -7.64 2.14
N ARG A 18 -3.24 -8.55 2.40
CA ARG A 18 -3.17 -9.29 3.66
C ARG A 18 -3.08 -8.35 4.87
N ILE A 19 -2.24 -7.31 4.79
CA ILE A 19 -2.09 -6.34 5.87
C ILE A 19 -3.37 -5.50 6.04
N PHE A 20 -4.01 -5.14 4.93
CA PHE A 20 -5.27 -4.40 4.95
C PHE A 20 -6.39 -5.21 5.62
N ASP A 21 -6.52 -6.49 5.30
CA ASP A 21 -7.54 -7.37 5.87
C ASP A 21 -7.30 -7.62 7.38
N GLN A 22 -6.05 -7.57 7.83
CA GLN A 22 -5.69 -7.69 9.25
C GLN A 22 -5.89 -6.38 10.04
N GLY A 23 -5.99 -5.23 9.37
CA GLY A 23 -5.95 -3.92 10.01
C GLY A 23 -7.14 -3.03 9.67
N ASN A 24 -7.96 -2.71 10.67
CA ASN A 24 -9.19 -1.93 10.48
C ASN A 24 -8.98 -0.39 10.33
N GLY A 25 -7.77 0.09 9.99
CA GLY A 25 -7.40 1.50 10.13
C GLY A 25 -6.40 2.06 9.12
N THR A 26 -6.11 3.36 9.20
CA THR A 26 -4.98 3.96 8.46
C THR A 26 -3.69 3.48 9.12
N PRO A 27 -2.77 2.84 8.37
CA PRO A 27 -1.48 2.48 8.94
C PRO A 27 -0.76 3.74 9.41
N SER A 28 -0.20 3.69 10.63
CA SER A 28 0.63 4.78 11.16
C SER A 28 1.86 4.99 10.27
N LYS A 29 2.53 6.15 10.38
CA LYS A 29 3.79 6.40 9.62
C LYS A 29 4.82 5.30 9.84
N GLN A 30 4.92 4.77 11.05
CA GLN A 30 5.83 3.67 11.37
C GLN A 30 5.43 2.39 10.65
N LYS A 31 4.12 2.07 10.62
CA LYS A 31 3.64 0.91 9.88
C LYS A 31 3.86 1.04 8.38
N ILE A 32 3.69 2.24 7.82
CA ILE A 32 3.99 2.51 6.41
C ILE A 32 5.47 2.25 6.10
N LYS A 33 6.38 2.66 6.99
CA LYS A 33 7.82 2.38 6.84
C LYS A 33 8.14 0.90 6.88
N GLU A 34 7.58 0.17 7.85
CA GLU A 34 7.73 -1.30 7.95
C GLU A 34 7.27 -1.98 6.66
N ILE A 35 6.05 -1.66 6.21
CA ILE A 35 5.46 -2.23 4.99
C ILE A 35 6.29 -1.87 3.76
N THR A 36 6.76 -0.63 3.65
CA THR A 36 7.61 -0.20 2.53
C THR A 36 8.92 -0.97 2.50
N SER A 37 9.54 -1.18 3.67
CA SER A 37 10.78 -1.96 3.79
C SER A 37 10.57 -3.41 3.34
N GLU A 38 9.50 -4.06 3.81
CA GLU A 38 9.14 -5.43 3.41
C GLU A 38 8.88 -5.52 1.90
N LEU A 39 8.06 -4.62 1.36
CA LEU A 39 7.70 -4.60 -0.06
C LEU A 39 8.87 -4.23 -0.98
N SER A 40 9.87 -3.49 -0.47
CA SER A 40 11.07 -3.12 -1.23
C SER A 40 11.90 -4.33 -1.65
N GLN A 41 11.80 -5.44 -0.91
CA GLN A 41 12.47 -6.71 -1.24
C GLN A 41 11.87 -7.37 -2.49
N HIS A 42 10.62 -7.01 -2.83
CA HIS A 42 9.86 -7.59 -3.93
C HIS A 42 9.71 -6.66 -5.14
N GLY A 43 10.33 -5.48 -5.10
CA GLY A 43 10.32 -4.50 -6.19
C GLY A 43 10.38 -3.05 -5.71
N GLN A 44 10.53 -2.12 -6.66
CA GLN A 44 10.57 -0.69 -6.34
C GLN A 44 9.26 -0.23 -5.70
N ILE A 45 9.35 0.44 -4.55
CA ILE A 45 8.20 1.02 -3.85
C ILE A 45 8.67 2.18 -2.97
N SER A 46 7.77 3.11 -2.66
CA SER A 46 8.02 4.22 -1.74
C SER A 46 6.91 4.31 -0.69
N GLU A 47 7.21 4.98 0.43
CA GLU A 47 6.22 5.22 1.50
C GLU A 47 4.95 5.91 0.97
N THR A 48 5.11 6.81 -0.01
CA THR A 48 3.99 7.48 -0.68
C THR A 48 3.10 6.51 -1.44
N ASN A 49 3.67 5.49 -2.09
CA ASN A 49 2.90 4.47 -2.80
C ASN A 49 2.06 3.64 -1.83
N VAL A 50 2.67 3.20 -0.72
CA VAL A 50 1.97 2.47 0.34
C VAL A 50 0.84 3.31 0.94
N TYR A 51 1.15 4.55 1.36
CA TYR A 51 0.14 5.47 1.88
C TYR A 51 -1.05 5.65 0.92
N ASN A 52 -0.78 5.94 -0.35
CA ASN A 52 -1.81 6.15 -1.37
C ASN A 52 -2.61 4.88 -1.64
N TRP A 53 -1.97 3.71 -1.65
CA TRP A 53 -2.66 2.44 -1.84
C TRP A 53 -3.69 2.20 -0.73
N PHE A 54 -3.32 2.41 0.54
CA PHE A 54 -4.22 2.28 1.68
C PHE A 54 -5.35 3.32 1.65
N GLN A 55 -5.05 4.58 1.31
CA GLN A 55 -6.09 5.61 1.14
C GLN A 55 -7.11 5.21 0.07
N ASN A 56 -6.63 4.78 -1.11
CA ASN A 56 -7.48 4.35 -2.22
C ASN A 56 -8.27 3.07 -1.90
N ARG A 57 -7.67 2.10 -1.21
CA ARG A 57 -8.34 0.85 -0.84
C ARG A 57 -9.54 1.11 0.07
N ARG A 58 -9.39 2.01 1.05
CA ARG A 58 -10.49 2.46 1.92
C ARG A 58 -11.54 3.25 1.17
N ALA A 59 -11.13 4.19 0.32
CA ALA A 59 -12.07 4.97 -0.49
C ALA A 59 -12.95 4.05 -1.34
N ARG A 60 -12.35 3.00 -1.94
CA ARG A 60 -13.08 1.95 -2.65
C ARG A 60 -13.98 1.13 -1.73
N SER A 61 -13.51 0.75 -0.54
CA SER A 61 -14.32 0.00 0.43
C SER A 61 -15.56 0.76 0.87
N LYS A 62 -15.42 2.06 1.16
CA LYS A 62 -16.54 2.95 1.57
C LYS A 62 -17.55 3.21 0.44
N ARG A 63 -17.08 3.21 -0.82
CA ARG A 63 -17.92 3.49 -1.99
C ARG A 63 -18.66 2.25 -2.52
N LYS A 64 -18.24 1.07 -2.09
CA LYS A 64 -18.87 -0.22 -2.45
C LYS A 64 -19.90 -0.69 -1.42
N GLN A 65 -20.07 0.08 -0.35
CA GLN A 65 -21.12 -0.03 0.66
C GLN A 65 -22.18 1.04 0.36
#